data_AF-A0A1B6GSN9-F1
#
_entry.id   AF-A0A1B6GSN9-F1
#
_cell.length_a   1.000
_cell.length_b   1.000
_cell.length_c   1.000
_cell.angle_alpha   90.00
_cell.angle_beta   90.00
_cell.angle_gamma   90.00
#
_symmetry.space_group_name_H-M   'P 1'
#
loop_
_entity.id
_entity.type
_entity.pdbx_description
1 polymer ?
#
loop_
_entity_poly.entity_id
_entity_poly.type
_entity_poly.pdbx_seq_one_letter_code
_entity_poly.pdbx_strand_id
1 'polypeptide(L)'
;NGSSENGSSGNEDAVSQSNADQRRLPTQFPPATATSDPVRLKCREMLLNSLRFENSNCSDACAPLEELADELEEYIYKEFKNTDMRYKNRIRSRIANLKDAKNPNLRRNFLCGAIAPQRLASMTAEEMASDEIKKLRDKFLKESINDAQLAVNQGTKTDGLKCGKCKKRNCTYNQLQTRSADEPMTTFVLCNECGN
;
A
#
# COMPACT_ATOMS: atom_id res chain seq x y z
N ASN A 1 -18.42 -77.76 -2.97
CA ASN A 1 -18.14 -78.56 -1.75
C ASN A 1 -17.20 -77.74 -0.90
N GLY A 2 -17.52 -77.23 0.27
CA GLY A 2 -18.65 -77.40 1.18
C GLY A 2 -18.27 -76.59 2.43
N SER A 3 -19.26 -75.97 3.02
CA SER A 3 -19.23 -75.05 4.16
C SER A 3 -18.60 -75.61 5.44
N SER A 4 -18.41 -74.68 6.39
CA SER A 4 -18.54 -74.79 7.86
C SER A 4 -17.27 -74.44 8.62
N GLU A 5 -17.28 -73.73 9.76
CA GLU A 5 -18.28 -72.93 10.48
C GLU A 5 -17.54 -72.24 11.65
N ASN A 6 -18.17 -71.19 12.15
CA ASN A 6 -17.87 -70.33 13.31
C ASN A 6 -17.21 -70.95 14.56
N GLY A 7 -16.46 -70.09 15.26
CA GLY A 7 -16.18 -70.21 16.70
C GLY A 7 -15.78 -68.84 17.28
N SER A 8 -16.72 -68.21 17.98
CA SER A 8 -16.67 -66.88 18.59
C SER A 8 -16.37 -66.92 20.10
N SER A 9 -15.53 -66.00 20.59
CA SER A 9 -15.47 -65.42 21.97
C SER A 9 -14.02 -64.98 22.25
N GLY A 10 -13.65 -63.82 22.79
CA GLY A 10 -14.32 -62.68 23.40
C GLY A 10 -13.20 -61.79 24.00
N ASN A 11 -13.44 -60.48 24.00
CA ASN A 11 -12.92 -59.37 24.84
C ASN A 11 -12.04 -59.74 26.06
N GLU A 12 -11.10 -58.93 26.58
CA GLU A 12 -10.67 -57.54 26.41
C GLU A 12 -9.35 -57.39 27.20
N ASP A 13 -8.75 -56.20 27.15
CA ASP A 13 -7.77 -55.63 28.08
C ASP A 13 -6.26 -55.72 27.76
N ALA A 14 -5.82 -54.61 27.14
CA ALA A 14 -4.77 -53.71 27.65
C ALA A 14 -3.35 -54.25 27.83
N VAL A 15 -2.42 -53.76 27.01
CA VAL A 15 -1.49 -52.67 27.39
C VAL A 15 -0.78 -52.15 26.13
N SER A 16 -0.89 -50.85 25.98
CA SER A 16 -0.36 -49.98 24.93
C SER A 16 1.15 -49.75 25.04
N GLN A 17 1.91 -50.14 24.01
CA GLN A 17 3.17 -49.51 23.63
C GLN A 17 3.31 -49.52 22.10
N SER A 18 2.67 -48.57 21.41
CA SER A 18 2.97 -48.28 20.01
C SER A 18 4.10 -47.26 19.94
N ASN A 19 5.31 -47.75 19.64
CA ASN A 19 6.41 -46.93 19.17
C ASN A 19 5.97 -46.18 17.90
N ALA A 20 5.69 -44.89 18.04
CA ALA A 20 5.38 -44.00 16.94
C ALA A 20 6.68 -43.64 16.21
N ASP A 21 6.98 -44.37 15.16
CA ASP A 21 8.06 -44.07 14.22
C ASP A 21 7.67 -42.84 13.38
N GLN A 22 7.78 -41.65 13.99
CA GLN A 22 7.71 -40.37 13.31
C GLN A 22 8.90 -40.27 12.36
N ARG A 23 8.68 -40.55 11.07
CA ARG A 23 9.58 -40.09 9.99
C ARG A 23 9.66 -38.57 10.01
N ARG A 24 10.57 -38.03 10.82
CA ARG A 24 11.04 -36.65 10.72
C ARG A 24 11.83 -36.55 9.42
N LEU A 25 11.34 -35.72 8.48
CA LEU A 25 12.14 -35.32 7.34
C LEU A 25 13.41 -34.61 7.84
N PRO A 26 14.58 -34.83 7.20
CA PRO A 26 15.83 -34.26 7.68
C PRO A 26 15.81 -32.73 7.58
N THR A 27 16.09 -32.07 8.71
CA THR A 27 16.44 -30.66 8.79
C THR A 27 17.61 -30.37 7.86
N GLN A 28 17.36 -29.69 6.74
CA GLN A 28 18.43 -29.19 5.89
C GLN A 28 19.18 -28.06 6.63
N PHE A 29 20.47 -28.28 6.86
CA PHE A 29 21.46 -27.28 7.24
C PHE A 29 22.20 -26.85 5.96
N PRO A 30 22.46 -25.55 5.71
CA PRO A 30 22.24 -24.37 6.55
C PRO A 30 20.83 -23.78 6.40
N PRO A 31 20.40 -22.86 7.30
CA PRO A 31 19.13 -22.16 7.14
C PRO A 31 19.12 -21.44 5.79
N ALA A 32 18.02 -21.56 5.04
CA ALA A 32 17.84 -21.08 3.67
C ALA A 32 17.94 -19.55 3.50
N THR A 33 18.36 -18.83 4.53
CA THR A 33 18.45 -17.37 4.60
C THR A 33 19.87 -16.86 4.84
N ALA A 34 20.88 -17.72 5.03
CA ALA A 34 22.25 -17.29 5.30
C ALA A 34 22.89 -16.66 4.05
N THR A 35 22.93 -15.32 4.00
CA THR A 35 23.65 -14.58 2.95
C THR A 35 25.14 -14.45 3.32
N SER A 36 26.03 -14.65 2.35
CA SER A 36 27.48 -14.51 2.54
C SER A 36 28.01 -13.12 2.19
N ASP A 37 27.18 -12.23 1.63
CA ASP A 37 27.61 -10.91 1.17
C ASP A 37 27.66 -9.89 2.33
N PRO A 38 28.81 -9.21 2.56
CA PRO A 38 28.96 -8.29 3.69
C PRO A 38 28.02 -7.08 3.61
N VAL A 39 27.62 -6.64 2.42
CA VAL A 39 26.67 -5.53 2.26
C VAL A 39 25.28 -5.96 2.68
N ARG A 40 24.82 -7.15 2.26
CA ARG A 40 23.53 -7.73 2.66
C ARG A 40 23.46 -7.96 4.17
N LEU A 41 24.52 -8.50 4.77
CA LEU A 41 24.61 -8.64 6.23
C LEU A 41 24.48 -7.29 6.95
N LYS A 42 25.16 -6.24 6.47
CA LYS A 42 25.02 -4.91 7.06
C LYS A 42 23.60 -4.34 6.90
N CYS A 43 22.95 -4.59 5.77
CA CYS A 43 21.56 -4.19 5.56
C CYS A 43 20.60 -4.87 6.55
N ARG A 44 20.78 -6.17 6.81
CA ARG A 44 19.99 -6.92 7.81
C ARG A 44 20.17 -6.37 9.21
N GLU A 45 21.42 -6.09 9.61
CA GLU A 45 21.71 -5.45 10.90
C GLU A 45 21.02 -4.08 11.04
N MET A 46 21.07 -3.25 9.99
CA MET A 46 20.40 -1.95 9.98
C MET A 46 18.87 -2.07 10.06
N LEU A 47 18.28 -3.07 9.39
CA LEU A 47 16.85 -3.36 9.47
C LEU A 47 16.47 -3.84 10.88
N LEU A 48 17.24 -4.75 11.46
CA LEU A 48 17.04 -5.22 12.84
C LEU A 48 17.07 -4.06 13.84
N ASN A 49 18.03 -3.15 13.71
CA ASN A 49 18.12 -1.95 14.56
C ASN A 49 16.90 -1.02 14.38
N SER A 50 16.30 -0.98 13.19
CA SER A 50 15.07 -0.22 12.94
C SER A 50 13.84 -0.83 13.61
N LEU A 51 13.79 -2.17 13.72
CA LEU A 51 12.71 -2.88 14.41
C LEU A 51 12.82 -2.78 15.93
N ARG A 52 14.05 -2.71 16.46
CA ARG A 52 14.35 -2.45 17.88
C ARG A 52 14.18 -0.99 18.31
N PHE A 53 13.86 -0.09 17.37
CA PHE A 53 13.77 1.34 17.64
C PHE A 53 12.62 1.64 18.61
N GLU A 54 12.93 2.26 19.75
CA GLU A 54 12.10 2.33 20.95
C GLU A 54 11.75 0.96 21.55
N ASN A 55 11.95 0.80 22.86
CA ASN A 55 11.59 -0.39 23.65
C ASN A 55 10.07 -0.63 23.62
N SER A 56 9.53 -0.97 22.44
CA SER A 56 8.27 -1.63 22.29
C SER A 56 8.49 -3.02 22.87
N ASN A 57 8.23 -3.14 24.17
CA ASN A 57 7.98 -4.42 24.82
C ASN A 57 6.71 -5.01 24.18
N CYS A 58 6.79 -5.44 22.92
CA CYS A 58 5.80 -6.32 22.34
C CYS A 58 6.16 -7.72 22.85
N SER A 59 5.53 -8.13 23.94
CA SER A 59 5.43 -9.54 24.34
C SER A 59 4.70 -10.42 23.30
N ASP A 60 4.32 -9.82 22.16
CA ASP A 60 3.43 -10.29 21.10
C ASP A 60 4.12 -10.27 19.71
N ALA A 61 5.46 -10.27 19.66
CA ALA A 61 6.17 -10.47 18.41
C ALA A 61 5.92 -11.90 17.91
N CYS A 62 5.32 -12.04 16.73
CA CYS A 62 4.90 -13.33 16.18
C CYS A 62 6.10 -14.21 15.76
N ALA A 63 7.27 -13.59 15.57
CA ALA A 63 8.53 -14.21 15.17
C ALA A 63 9.73 -13.47 15.82
N PRO A 64 10.91 -14.09 15.93
CA PRO A 64 12.11 -13.38 16.34
C PRO A 64 12.41 -12.23 15.36
N LEU A 65 12.73 -11.04 15.89
CA LEU A 65 12.98 -9.84 15.08
C LEU A 65 14.10 -10.03 14.04
N GLU A 66 15.04 -10.93 14.32
CA GLU A 66 16.16 -11.26 13.43
C GLU A 66 15.68 -11.98 12.17
N GLU A 67 14.79 -12.98 12.32
CA GLU A 67 14.19 -13.69 11.19
C GLU A 67 13.33 -12.76 10.34
N LEU A 68 12.56 -11.87 10.98
CA LEU A 68 11.72 -10.91 10.27
C LEU A 68 12.54 -9.91 9.44
N ALA A 69 13.69 -9.47 9.96
CA ALA A 69 14.62 -8.59 9.24
C ALA A 69 15.32 -9.33 8.08
N ASP A 70 15.69 -10.59 8.29
CA ASP A 70 16.30 -11.45 7.27
C ASP A 70 15.34 -11.73 6.12
N GLU A 71 14.09 -12.08 6.44
CA GLU A 71 13.04 -12.31 5.43
C GLU A 71 12.76 -11.05 4.62
N LEU A 72 12.63 -9.90 5.28
CA LEU A 72 12.38 -8.63 4.60
C LEU A 72 13.52 -8.29 3.63
N GLU A 73 14.76 -8.46 4.04
CA GLU A 73 15.93 -8.26 3.18
C GLU A 73 15.93 -9.23 2.00
N GLU A 74 15.61 -10.51 2.24
CA GLU A 74 15.58 -11.55 1.22
C GLU A 74 14.50 -11.26 0.16
N TYR A 75 13.31 -10.79 0.56
CA TYR A 75 12.28 -10.40 -0.40
C TYR A 75 12.68 -9.17 -1.23
N ILE A 76 13.36 -8.20 -0.62
CA ILE A 76 13.90 -7.04 -1.36
C ILE A 76 14.99 -7.51 -2.34
N TYR A 77 15.87 -8.40 -1.90
CA TYR A 77 16.92 -8.95 -2.76
C TYR A 77 16.34 -9.80 -3.90
N LYS A 78 15.27 -10.58 -3.68
CA LYS A 78 14.57 -11.34 -4.74
C LYS A 78 14.01 -10.44 -5.84
N GLU A 79 13.55 -9.23 -5.50
CA GLU A 79 13.05 -8.24 -6.47
C GLU A 79 14.18 -7.69 -7.36
N PHE A 80 15.31 -7.31 -6.76
CA PHE A 80 16.40 -6.62 -7.49
C PHE A 80 17.50 -7.56 -8.01
N LYS A 81 17.72 -8.70 -7.36
CA LYS A 81 18.79 -9.70 -7.59
C LYS A 81 20.22 -9.12 -7.63
N ASN A 82 20.41 -7.91 -7.14
CA ASN A 82 21.69 -7.22 -7.10
C ASN A 82 21.74 -6.21 -5.94
N THR A 83 22.94 -5.87 -5.48
CA THR A 83 23.21 -4.91 -4.37
C THR A 83 23.44 -3.47 -4.87
N ASP A 84 22.79 -3.11 -5.99
CA ASP A 84 22.86 -1.80 -6.61
C ASP A 84 22.26 -0.67 -5.74
N MET A 85 22.42 0.57 -6.20
CA MET A 85 21.86 1.73 -5.51
C MET A 85 20.33 1.66 -5.34
N ARG A 86 19.62 1.02 -6.27
CA ARG A 86 18.16 0.78 -6.17
C ARG A 86 17.80 -0.09 -4.96
N TYR A 87 18.53 -1.19 -4.77
CA TYR A 87 18.39 -2.07 -3.61
C TYR A 87 18.67 -1.29 -2.30
N LYS A 88 19.80 -0.57 -2.24
CA LYS A 88 20.17 0.24 -1.07
C LYS A 88 19.15 1.34 -0.76
N ASN A 89 18.60 1.98 -1.79
CA ASN A 89 17.52 2.98 -1.66
C ASN A 89 16.26 2.34 -1.06
N ARG A 90 15.87 1.14 -1.50
CA ARG A 90 14.70 0.43 -0.96
C ARG A 90 14.91 0.10 0.53
N ILE A 91 16.07 -0.43 0.90
CA ILE A 91 16.43 -0.73 2.30
C ILE A 91 16.37 0.55 3.16
N ARG A 92 17.00 1.64 2.71
CA ARG A 92 16.96 2.94 3.42
C ARG A 92 15.55 3.48 3.57
N SER A 93 14.72 3.36 2.53
CA SER A 93 13.31 3.75 2.59
C SER A 93 12.55 2.94 3.65
N ARG A 94 12.75 1.62 3.72
CA ARG A 94 12.12 0.78 4.76
C ARG A 94 12.56 1.16 6.16
N ILE A 95 13.86 1.37 6.37
CA ILE A 95 14.40 1.82 7.65
C ILE A 95 13.77 3.15 8.07
N ALA A 96 13.67 4.12 7.16
CA ALA A 96 13.08 5.43 7.46
C ALA A 96 11.60 5.34 7.85
N ASN A 97 10.82 4.53 7.14
CA ASN A 97 9.39 4.34 7.44
C ASN A 97 9.17 3.55 8.74
N LEU A 98 9.99 2.54 9.02
CA LEU A 98 9.91 1.76 10.28
C LEU A 98 10.35 2.55 11.51
N LYS A 99 11.22 3.56 11.32
CA LYS A 99 11.67 4.47 12.37
C LYS A 99 10.82 5.74 12.49
N ASP A 100 9.74 5.87 11.71
CA ASP A 100 8.93 7.08 11.75
C ASP A 100 8.15 7.18 13.06
N ALA A 101 8.54 8.14 13.91
CA ALA A 101 7.87 8.41 15.18
C ALA A 101 6.41 8.88 15.00
N LYS A 102 6.06 9.41 13.81
CA LYS A 102 4.68 9.84 13.50
C LYS A 102 3.77 8.67 13.11
N ASN A 103 4.32 7.49 12.82
CA ASN A 103 3.56 6.31 12.44
C ASN A 103 4.07 5.03 13.12
N PRO A 104 3.96 4.92 14.46
CA PRO A 104 4.36 3.71 15.18
C PRO A 104 3.50 2.49 14.81
N ASN A 105 2.29 2.71 14.29
CA ASN A 105 1.35 1.64 13.90
C ASN A 105 1.89 0.78 12.76
N LEU A 106 2.61 1.36 11.79
CA LEU A 106 3.21 0.57 10.71
C LEU A 106 4.16 -0.50 11.26
N ARG A 107 5.05 -0.09 12.18
CA ARG A 107 5.99 -1.01 12.84
C ARG A 107 5.25 -2.04 13.69
N ARG A 108 4.26 -1.62 14.48
CA ARG A 108 3.46 -2.54 15.31
C ARG A 108 2.74 -3.59 14.46
N ASN A 109 2.11 -3.18 13.36
CA ASN A 109 1.42 -4.08 12.43
C ASN A 109 2.38 -5.07 11.77
N PHE A 110 3.62 -4.64 11.50
CA PHE A 110 4.66 -5.53 11.00
C PHE A 110 5.12 -6.56 12.06
N LEU A 111 5.37 -6.12 13.30
CA LEU A 111 5.80 -6.99 14.39
C LEU A 111 4.72 -8.01 14.82
N CYS A 112 3.44 -7.62 14.77
CA CYS A 112 2.31 -8.51 15.04
C CYS A 112 1.97 -9.43 13.85
N GLY A 113 2.68 -9.32 12.71
CA GLY A 113 2.43 -10.14 11.52
C GLY A 113 1.21 -9.74 10.69
N ALA A 114 0.56 -8.61 10.99
CA ALA A 114 -0.55 -8.09 10.18
C ALA A 114 -0.10 -7.65 8.78
N ILE A 115 1.18 -7.27 8.63
CA ILE A 115 1.81 -7.00 7.35
C ILE A 115 2.90 -8.05 7.11
N ALA A 116 2.76 -8.85 6.06
CA ALA A 116 3.79 -9.82 5.67
C ALA A 116 5.07 -9.13 5.16
N PRO A 117 6.27 -9.70 5.40
CA PRO A 117 7.55 -9.18 4.89
C PRO A 117 7.58 -8.99 3.38
N GLN A 118 6.96 -9.91 2.63
CA GLN A 118 6.82 -9.81 1.19
C GLN A 118 6.02 -8.55 0.78
N ARG A 119 4.90 -8.28 1.46
CA ARG A 119 4.08 -7.10 1.17
C ARG A 119 4.83 -5.83 1.54
N LEU A 120 5.47 -5.80 2.71
CA LEU A 120 6.28 -4.66 3.12
C LEU A 120 7.44 -4.41 2.14
N ALA A 121 8.09 -5.46 1.62
CA ALA A 121 9.16 -5.33 0.63
C ALA A 121 8.70 -4.62 -0.65
N SER A 122 7.48 -4.87 -1.14
CA SER A 122 6.97 -4.30 -2.40
C SER A 122 6.15 -3.02 -2.25
N MET A 123 5.64 -2.69 -1.06
CA MET A 123 4.76 -1.52 -0.83
C MET A 123 5.40 -0.18 -1.25
N THR A 124 4.60 0.76 -1.73
CA THR A 124 5.12 2.10 -2.05
C THR A 124 5.33 2.94 -0.78
N ALA A 125 6.14 3.99 -0.87
CA ALA A 125 6.32 4.93 0.24
C ALA A 125 4.99 5.63 0.63
N GLU A 126 4.07 5.78 -0.32
CA GLU A 126 2.76 6.35 -0.09
C GLU A 126 1.86 5.38 0.69
N GLU A 127 1.88 4.09 0.32
CA GLU A 127 1.14 3.04 1.01
C GLU A 127 1.65 2.75 2.43
N MET A 128 2.91 3.08 2.75
CA MET A 128 3.46 2.95 4.11
C MET A 128 3.18 4.15 5.02
N ALA A 129 2.67 5.25 4.48
CA ALA A 129 2.34 6.44 5.28
C ALA A 129 1.23 6.16 6.29
N SER A 130 1.09 7.03 7.29
CA SER A 130 -0.02 6.94 8.25
C SER A 130 -1.36 7.08 7.54
N ASP A 131 -2.40 6.47 8.10
CA ASP A 131 -3.74 6.49 7.50
C ASP A 131 -4.31 7.90 7.39
N GLU A 132 -3.91 8.80 8.30
CA GLU A 132 -4.26 10.22 8.23
C GLU A 132 -3.64 10.91 7.00
N ILE A 133 -2.34 10.69 6.76
CA ILE A 133 -1.63 11.28 5.61
C ILE A 133 -2.18 10.71 4.30
N LYS A 134 -2.50 9.40 4.26
CA LYS A 134 -3.13 8.77 3.09
C LYS A 134 -4.47 9.42 2.78
N LYS A 135 -5.38 9.50 3.76
CA LYS A 135 -6.68 10.13 3.60
C LYS A 135 -6.57 11.59 3.16
N LEU A 136 -5.59 12.31 3.70
CA LEU A 136 -5.34 13.70 3.33
C LEU A 136 -4.88 13.82 1.87
N ARG A 137 -3.97 12.96 1.40
CA ARG A 137 -3.54 12.92 0.00
C ARG A 137 -4.69 12.56 -0.93
N ASP A 138 -5.49 11.56 -0.57
CA ASP A 138 -6.66 11.15 -1.36
C ASP A 138 -7.67 12.29 -1.48
N LYS A 139 -7.87 13.05 -0.40
CA LYS A 139 -8.73 14.24 -0.40
C LYS A 139 -8.19 15.30 -1.36
N PHE A 140 -6.91 15.67 -1.24
CA PHE A 140 -6.30 16.67 -2.13
C PHE A 140 -6.26 16.22 -3.58
N LEU A 141 -6.00 14.95 -3.85
CA LEU A 141 -6.04 14.40 -5.21
C LEU A 141 -7.45 14.50 -5.79
N LYS A 142 -8.47 14.15 -5.00
CA LYS A 142 -9.87 14.25 -5.41
C LYS A 142 -10.28 15.69 -5.68
N GLU A 143 -9.88 16.62 -4.82
CA GLU A 143 -10.14 18.05 -5.00
C GLU A 143 -9.43 18.58 -6.25
N SER A 144 -8.16 18.25 -6.44
CA SER A 144 -7.40 18.66 -7.63
C SER A 144 -8.00 18.13 -8.94
N ILE A 145 -8.50 16.89 -8.96
CA ILE A 145 -9.19 16.33 -10.12
C ILE A 145 -10.50 17.07 -10.38
N ASN A 146 -11.29 17.32 -9.33
CA ASN A 146 -12.55 18.03 -9.46
C ASN A 146 -12.35 19.46 -9.99
N ASP A 147 -11.37 20.18 -9.44
CA ASP A 147 -11.03 21.54 -9.85
C ASP A 147 -10.54 21.60 -11.29
N ALA A 148 -9.76 20.60 -11.73
CA ALA A 148 -9.32 20.50 -13.13
C ALA A 148 -10.47 20.17 -14.10
N GLN A 149 -11.51 19.45 -13.66
CA GLN A 149 -12.67 19.09 -14.47
C GLN A 149 -13.71 20.21 -14.58
N LEU A 150 -13.71 21.17 -13.65
CA LEU A 150 -14.57 22.34 -13.70
C LEU A 150 -14.11 23.26 -14.84
N ALA A 151 -14.63 23.02 -16.04
CA ALA A 151 -14.49 23.95 -17.16
C ALA A 151 -15.08 25.31 -16.76
N VAL A 152 -14.22 26.28 -16.50
CA VAL A 152 -14.67 27.65 -16.20
C VAL A 152 -15.11 28.27 -17.53
N ASN A 153 -16.42 28.46 -17.70
CA ASN A 153 -16.95 29.21 -18.84
C ASN A 153 -16.26 30.57 -18.89
N GLN A 154 -15.51 30.83 -19.97
CA GLN A 154 -14.74 32.05 -20.14
C GLN A 154 -15.69 33.24 -20.31
N GLY A 155 -15.68 34.17 -19.34
CA GLY A 155 -16.36 35.46 -19.44
C GLY A 155 -17.03 35.92 -18.15
N THR A 156 -17.46 37.18 -18.14
CA THR A 156 -18.08 37.78 -16.96
C THR A 156 -19.55 37.39 -16.90
N LYS A 157 -19.97 36.74 -15.82
CA LYS A 157 -21.38 36.40 -15.58
C LYS A 157 -22.18 37.69 -15.32
N THR A 158 -23.34 37.83 -15.95
CA THR A 158 -24.24 38.97 -15.78
C THR A 158 -25.70 38.53 -15.81
N ASP A 159 -26.49 39.08 -14.90
CA ASP A 159 -27.95 38.91 -14.87
C ASP A 159 -28.70 40.06 -15.56
N GLY A 160 -27.96 41.04 -16.10
CA GLY A 160 -28.56 42.20 -16.78
C GLY A 160 -29.32 41.82 -18.05
N LEU A 161 -28.90 40.74 -18.72
CA LEU A 161 -29.37 40.34 -20.04
C LEU A 161 -30.29 39.11 -19.95
N LYS A 162 -31.48 39.19 -20.55
CA LYS A 162 -32.44 38.07 -20.60
C LYS A 162 -32.30 37.33 -21.93
N CYS A 163 -32.09 36.01 -21.88
CA CYS A 163 -31.98 35.19 -23.08
C CYS A 163 -33.29 35.16 -23.89
N GLY A 164 -33.20 35.33 -25.21
CA GLY A 164 -34.36 35.28 -26.10
C GLY A 164 -35.01 33.89 -26.23
N LYS A 165 -34.23 32.80 -26.12
CA LYS A 165 -34.74 31.42 -26.23
C LYS A 165 -35.35 30.89 -24.93
N CYS A 166 -34.56 30.83 -23.85
CA CYS A 166 -35.00 30.19 -22.61
C CYS A 166 -35.59 31.18 -21.57
N LYS A 167 -35.54 32.50 -21.85
CA LYS A 167 -36.04 33.57 -20.97
C LYS A 167 -35.38 33.67 -19.58
N LYS A 168 -34.33 32.88 -19.31
CA LYS A 168 -33.49 32.97 -18.11
C LYS A 168 -32.46 34.11 -18.26
N ARG A 169 -31.89 34.55 -17.12
CA ARG A 169 -30.94 35.68 -17.07
C ARG A 169 -29.47 35.26 -16.89
N ASN A 170 -29.18 33.97 -16.75
CA ASN A 170 -27.83 33.44 -16.60
C ASN A 170 -27.05 33.51 -17.94
N CYS A 171 -26.45 34.68 -18.20
CA CYS A 171 -25.66 34.96 -19.39
C CYS A 171 -24.22 35.33 -19.01
N THR A 172 -23.26 35.03 -19.87
CA THR A 172 -21.90 35.56 -19.83
C THR A 172 -21.70 36.53 -20.98
N TYR A 173 -21.01 37.64 -20.72
CA TYR A 173 -20.64 38.58 -21.78
C TYR A 173 -19.13 38.73 -21.88
N ASN A 174 -18.65 38.90 -23.11
CA ASN A 174 -17.26 39.20 -23.44
C ASN A 174 -17.23 40.32 -24.48
N GLN A 175 -16.36 41.31 -24.26
CA GLN A 175 -16.21 42.44 -25.19
C GLN A 175 -14.97 42.21 -26.04
N LEU A 176 -15.15 42.23 -27.35
CA LEU A 176 -14.09 42.00 -28.33
C LEU A 176 -14.16 43.12 -29.37
N GLN A 177 -13.02 43.72 -29.68
CA GLN A 177 -12.90 44.68 -30.78
C GLN A 177 -12.77 43.91 -32.09
N THR A 178 -13.88 43.72 -32.80
CA THR A 178 -13.93 43.00 -34.08
C THR A 178 -14.04 43.93 -35.28
N ARG A 179 -13.94 45.24 -35.06
CA ARG A 179 -14.10 46.30 -36.06
C ARG A 179 -13.03 47.39 -35.89
N SER A 180 -12.96 48.31 -36.85
CA SER A 180 -12.01 49.43 -36.87
C SER A 180 -12.00 50.23 -35.57
N ALA A 181 -10.92 50.97 -35.31
CA ALA A 181 -10.75 51.78 -34.10
C ALA A 181 -11.84 52.85 -33.90
N ASP A 182 -12.50 53.26 -34.99
CA ASP A 182 -13.56 54.27 -34.97
C ASP A 182 -14.93 53.72 -34.57
N GLU A 183 -15.09 52.40 -34.45
CA GLU A 183 -16.33 51.76 -34.00
C GLU A 183 -16.21 51.21 -32.57
N PRO A 184 -17.29 51.29 -31.76
CA PRO A 184 -17.27 50.80 -30.39
C PRO A 184 -17.07 49.27 -30.34
N MET A 185 -16.53 48.79 -29.22
CA MET A 185 -16.32 47.36 -28.99
C MET A 185 -17.62 46.55 -29.13
N THR A 186 -17.53 45.38 -29.75
CA THR A 186 -18.68 44.48 -29.90
C THR A 186 -18.80 43.60 -28.65
N THR A 187 -19.99 43.58 -28.05
CA THR A 187 -20.28 42.72 -26.88
C THR A 187 -20.90 41.41 -27.34
N PHE A 188 -20.20 40.30 -27.13
CA PHE A 188 -20.71 38.95 -27.35
C PHE A 188 -21.36 38.45 -26.07
N VAL A 189 -22.55 37.87 -26.19
CA VAL A 189 -23.33 37.37 -25.05
C VAL A 189 -23.66 35.90 -25.32
N LEU A 190 -23.40 35.04 -24.33
CA LEU A 190 -23.71 33.62 -24.36
C LEU A 190 -24.61 33.27 -23.17
N CYS A 191 -25.72 32.60 -23.43
CA CYS A 191 -26.60 32.07 -22.41
C CYS A 191 -26.07 30.72 -21.90
N ASN A 192 -25.70 30.65 -20.63
CA ASN A 192 -25.14 29.42 -20.02
C ASN A 192 -26.17 28.29 -19.89
N GLU A 193 -27.46 28.59 -20.02
CA GLU A 193 -28.55 27.63 -19.83
C GLU A 193 -28.93 26.88 -21.12
N CYS A 194 -28.81 27.53 -22.27
CA CYS A 194 -29.25 26.96 -23.56
C CYS A 194 -28.21 27.10 -24.68
N GLY A 195 -27.03 27.64 -24.39
CA GLY A 195 -25.93 27.82 -25.35
C GLY A 195 -26.24 28.81 -26.47
N ASN A 196 -27.18 29.74 -26.24
CA ASN A 196 -27.61 30.74 -27.22
C ASN A 196 -26.89 32.08 -27.07
#